data_AF-A0A133KZC4-F1
#
_entry.id   AF-A0A133KZC4-F1
#
_cell.length_a   1.000
_cell.length_b   1.000
_cell.length_c   1.000
_cell.angle_alpha   90.00
_cell.angle_beta   90.00
_cell.angle_gamma   90.00
#
_symmetry.space_group_name_H-M   'P 1'
#
loop_
_entity.id
_entity.type
_entity.pdbx_description
1 polymer ?
#
loop_
_entity_poly.entity_id
_entity_poly.type
_entity_poly.pdbx_seq_one_letter_code
_entity_poly.pdbx_strand_id
1 'polypeptide(L)'
;MNIITYNWSVHNGEKVETVVKYCPNCGKVVNFYDTLMRRHNSNGKNIYKFTIFKCEKNHTWNRKEKIFKSYDPKLEIKNRDFPNEAPQNDNEKINLVTHLKNGFNKICININYLDEPVRIDKLLGNQLIDISRNQICSLIKEGKILLNKNTIKNHTAVKEKDTIEIFI
;
A
#
# COMPACT_ATOMS: atom_id res chain seq x y z
N MET A 1 1.37 -8.86 -25.23
CA MET A 1 0.53 -9.04 -24.03
C MET A 1 1.00 -7.99 -23.04
N ASN A 2 0.20 -6.96 -22.81
CA ASN A 2 0.52 -5.84 -21.95
C ASN A 2 0.05 -6.17 -20.54
N ILE A 3 1.02 -6.28 -19.64
CA ILE A 3 0.81 -6.60 -18.24
C ILE A 3 1.16 -5.36 -17.43
N ILE A 4 0.29 -5.01 -16.50
CA ILE A 4 0.62 -4.03 -15.45
C ILE A 4 0.77 -4.76 -14.12
N THR A 5 1.80 -4.36 -13.36
CA THR A 5 2.13 -4.99 -12.09
C THR A 5 1.98 -3.99 -10.96
N TYR A 6 1.26 -4.41 -9.93
CA TYR A 6 1.11 -3.72 -8.66
C TYR A 6 1.84 -4.48 -7.57
N ASN A 7 2.41 -3.73 -6.62
CA ASN A 7 3.00 -4.30 -5.42
C ASN A 7 2.24 -3.74 -4.23
N TRP A 8 1.54 -4.61 -3.50
CA TRP A 8 0.68 -4.24 -2.38
C TRP A 8 1.30 -4.61 -1.04
N SER A 9 1.25 -3.65 -0.12
CA SER A 9 1.44 -3.84 1.31
C SER A 9 0.09 -3.56 1.97
N VAL A 10 -0.61 -4.61 2.39
CA VAL A 10 -1.95 -4.48 2.97
C VAL A 10 -1.81 -4.43 4.48
N HIS A 11 -2.17 -3.27 5.02
CA HIS A 11 -2.26 -3.07 6.46
C HIS A 11 -3.74 -3.13 6.86
N ASN A 12 -4.09 -4.01 7.79
CA ASN A 12 -5.45 -4.05 8.34
C ASN A 12 -5.58 -2.92 9.37
N GLY A 13 -6.33 -1.86 9.04
CA GLY A 13 -6.73 -0.86 10.05
C GLY A 13 -7.61 -1.52 11.13
N GLU A 14 -7.49 -1.26 12.42
CA GLU A 14 -6.90 -0.11 13.13
C GLU A 14 -5.81 -0.55 14.12
N LYS A 15 -4.55 -0.22 13.83
CA LYS A 15 -3.68 0.31 14.88
C LYS A 15 -3.30 1.71 14.45
N VAL A 16 -4.24 2.63 14.57
CA VAL A 16 -3.90 4.04 14.65
C VAL A 16 -3.13 4.17 15.94
N GLU A 17 -1.80 4.07 15.85
CA GLU A 17 -0.95 4.21 17.01
C GLU A 17 -1.37 5.49 17.72
N THR A 18 -1.74 5.34 18.99
CA THR A 18 -2.25 6.43 19.80
C THR A 18 -1.21 6.75 20.85
N VAL A 19 -0.78 8.01 20.90
CA VAL A 19 0.23 8.49 21.84
C VAL A 19 -0.38 9.58 22.71
N VAL A 20 -0.23 9.44 24.04
CA VAL A 20 -0.64 10.45 25.01
C VAL A 20 0.46 11.49 25.14
N LYS A 21 0.20 12.74 24.71
CA LYS A 21 1.16 13.85 24.78
C LYS A 21 0.48 15.18 25.11
N TYR A 22 1.24 16.09 25.69
CA TYR A 22 0.81 17.48 25.83
C TYR A 22 0.71 18.14 24.46
N CYS A 23 -0.46 18.69 24.14
CA CYS A 23 -0.67 19.48 22.93
C CYS A 23 -0.56 20.97 23.27
N PRO A 24 0.46 21.69 22.75
CA PRO A 24 0.65 23.11 23.03
C PRO A 24 -0.57 23.96 22.65
N ASN A 25 -1.25 23.62 21.54
CA ASN A 25 -2.40 24.37 21.06
C ASN A 25 -3.72 24.01 21.76
N CYS A 26 -3.77 22.85 22.46
CA CYS A 26 -4.92 22.53 23.32
C CYS A 26 -4.69 22.95 24.78
N GLY A 27 -3.45 23.27 25.17
CA GLY A 27 -3.08 23.60 26.55
C GLY A 27 -3.19 22.43 27.54
N LYS A 28 -3.31 21.18 27.05
CA LYS A 28 -3.50 19.99 27.90
C LYS A 28 -2.95 18.72 27.26
N VAL A 29 -2.83 17.67 28.06
CA VAL A 29 -2.51 16.31 27.60
C VAL A 29 -3.72 15.74 26.87
N VAL A 30 -3.49 15.23 25.65
CA VAL A 30 -4.51 14.64 24.77
C VAL A 30 -3.94 13.42 24.04
N ASN A 31 -4.84 12.63 23.46
CA ASN A 31 -4.48 11.58 22.52
C ASN A 31 -4.08 12.18 21.17
N PHE A 32 -3.02 11.64 20.60
CA PHE A 32 -2.57 11.89 19.24
C PHE A 32 -2.61 10.59 18.45
N TYR A 33 -3.25 10.63 17.29
CA TYR A 33 -3.56 9.49 16.42
C TYR A 33 -2.65 9.50 15.19
N ASP A 34 -2.01 8.37 14.86
CA ASP A 34 -1.20 8.26 13.64
C ASP A 34 -2.09 8.50 12.40
N THR A 35 -1.73 9.50 11.61
CA THR A 35 -2.47 9.84 10.39
C THR A 35 -2.12 8.92 9.21
N LEU A 36 -1.18 7.99 9.39
CA LEU A 36 -0.50 7.20 8.36
C LEU A 36 0.32 8.06 7.38
N MET A 37 0.28 9.38 7.50
CA MET A 37 1.10 10.29 6.71
C MET A 37 2.53 10.33 7.25
N ARG A 38 3.49 10.47 6.34
CA ARG A 38 4.92 10.57 6.64
C ARG A 38 5.47 11.86 6.05
N ARG A 39 6.38 12.51 6.79
CA ARG A 39 7.09 13.73 6.35
C ARG A 39 8.57 13.43 6.21
N HIS A 40 9.14 13.83 5.08
CA HIS A 40 10.58 13.82 4.87
C HIS A 40 11.11 15.25 4.85
N ASN A 41 12.12 15.53 5.67
CA ASN A 41 12.89 16.77 5.60
C ASN A 41 14.32 16.42 5.23
N SER A 42 14.94 17.15 4.31
CA SER A 42 16.38 17.02 4.02
C SER A 42 17.09 18.30 4.45
N ASN A 43 18.33 18.19 4.93
CA ASN A 43 19.22 19.33 5.16
C ASN A 43 20.50 19.26 4.29
N GLY A 44 20.44 18.52 3.18
CA GLY A 44 21.56 18.33 2.26
C GLY A 44 22.57 17.27 2.71
N LYS A 45 22.65 16.93 4.00
CA LYS A 45 23.51 15.85 4.52
C LYS A 45 22.71 14.65 5.01
N ASN A 46 21.54 14.89 5.57
CA ASN A 46 20.66 13.85 6.08
C ASN A 46 19.21 14.02 5.61
N ILE A 47 18.53 12.89 5.42
CA ILE A 47 17.08 12.80 5.22
C ILE A 47 16.45 12.33 6.54
N TYR A 48 15.59 13.16 7.11
CA TYR A 48 14.84 12.89 8.33
C TYR A 48 13.44 12.42 7.98
N LYS A 49 13.05 11.25 8.49
CA LYS A 49 11.69 10.71 8.35
C LYS A 49 10.91 10.92 9.63
N PHE A 50 9.69 11.44 9.50
CA PHE A 50 8.76 11.66 10.60
C PHE A 50 7.41 11.00 10.31
N THR A 51 6.79 10.46 11.36
CA THR A 51 5.38 10.03 11.41
C THR A 51 4.54 11.20 11.91
N ILE A 52 3.45 11.51 11.19
CA ILE A 52 2.57 12.62 11.52
C ILE A 52 1.40 12.08 12.35
N PHE A 53 1.24 12.59 13.56
CA PHE A 53 0.10 12.33 14.42
C PHE A 53 -0.78 13.58 14.55
N LYS A 54 -2.07 13.39 14.80
CA LYS A 54 -3.01 14.49 15.05
C LYS A 54 -3.88 14.23 16.27
N CYS A 55 -4.15 15.27 17.05
CA CYS A 55 -5.15 15.18 18.11
C CYS A 55 -6.57 15.38 17.54
N GLU A 56 -7.60 15.19 18.37
CA GLU A 56 -9.02 15.37 18.00
C GLU A 56 -9.32 16.75 17.39
N LYS A 57 -8.56 17.78 17.80
CA LYS A 57 -8.66 19.15 17.26
C LYS A 57 -7.78 19.39 16.02
N ASN A 58 -7.30 18.34 15.37
CA ASN A 58 -6.49 18.38 14.15
C ASN A 58 -5.13 19.09 14.30
N HIS A 59 -4.62 19.25 15.53
CA HIS A 59 -3.28 19.78 15.77
C HIS A 59 -2.23 18.67 15.56
N THR A 60 -1.13 19.02 14.90
CA THR A 60 -0.11 18.05 14.49
C THR A 60 0.99 17.86 15.53
N TRP A 61 1.40 16.61 15.74
CA TRP A 61 2.64 16.24 16.42
C TRP A 61 3.44 15.29 15.54
N ASN A 62 4.73 15.58 15.32
CA ASN A 62 5.59 14.78 14.45
C ASN A 62 6.55 13.94 15.29
N ARG A 63 6.47 12.62 15.17
CA ARG A 63 7.46 11.71 15.77
C ARG A 63 8.59 11.45 14.78
N LYS A 64 9.83 11.66 15.20
CA LYS A 64 11.00 11.33 14.37
C LYS A 64 11.22 9.82 14.39
N GLU A 65 11.33 9.20 13.23
CA GLU A 65 11.53 7.75 13.09
C GLU A 65 12.98 7.40 12.81
N LYS A 66 13.52 7.94 11.70
CA LYS A 66 14.84 7.57 11.18
C LYS A 66 15.54 8.77 10.55
N ILE A 67 16.86 8.65 10.48
CA ILE A 67 17.74 9.60 9.81
C ILE A 67 18.62 8.79 8.85
N PHE A 68 18.62 9.16 7.58
CA PHE A 68 19.47 8.59 6.53
C PHE A 68 20.52 9.61 6.12
N LYS A 69 21.70 9.17 5.67
CA LYS A 69 22.64 10.07 4.98
C LYS A 69 22.11 10.34 3.57
N SER A 70 22.18 11.59 3.14
CA SER A 70 21.78 12.02 1.79
C SER A 70 22.78 11.59 0.71
N TYR A 71 24.00 11.18 1.10
CA TYR A 71 25.08 10.76 0.21
C TYR A 71 25.92 9.66 0.87
N ASP A 72 26.09 8.52 0.18
CA ASP A 72 27.09 7.49 0.51
C ASP A 72 27.89 7.15 -0.76
N PRO A 73 29.15 7.60 -0.87
CA PRO A 73 29.99 7.34 -2.04
C PRO A 73 30.36 5.85 -2.23
N LYS A 74 30.14 4.97 -1.23
CA LYS A 74 30.37 3.52 -1.40
C LYS A 74 29.24 2.80 -2.15
N LEU A 75 28.13 3.48 -2.45
CA LEU A 75 27.04 2.95 -3.28
C LEU A 75 27.17 3.32 -4.76
N GLU A 76 28.23 4.04 -5.18
CA GLU A 76 28.38 4.53 -6.57
C GLU A 76 28.79 3.49 -7.63
N ILE A 77 28.93 2.20 -7.29
CA ILE A 77 29.26 1.17 -8.29
C ILE A 77 28.21 0.04 -8.29
N LYS A 78 26.94 0.38 -8.54
CA LYS A 78 25.95 -0.46 -9.25
C LYS A 78 24.84 0.40 -9.89
N ASN A 79 25.21 1.49 -10.58
CA ASN A 79 24.30 2.20 -11.48
C ASN A 79 24.23 1.51 -12.85
N ARG A 80 23.73 0.26 -12.89
CA ARG A 80 23.11 -0.33 -14.08
C ARG A 80 21.93 -1.16 -13.58
N ASP A 81 20.77 -0.83 -14.12
CA ASP A 81 19.45 -1.32 -13.74
C ASP A 81 19.04 -0.86 -12.34
N PHE A 82 18.63 0.40 -12.23
CA PHE A 82 17.44 0.63 -11.41
C PHE A 82 16.36 -0.25 -12.05
N PRO A 83 15.88 -1.34 -11.40
CA PRO A 83 14.60 -1.86 -11.81
C PRO A 83 13.68 -0.67 -11.62
N ASN A 84 13.04 -0.23 -12.70
CA ASN A 84 11.97 0.74 -12.70
C ASN A 84 11.15 0.47 -11.44
N GLU A 85 11.34 1.26 -10.37
CA GLU A 85 10.77 0.97 -9.06
C GLU A 85 9.28 1.18 -9.27
N ALA A 86 8.58 0.09 -9.59
CA ALA A 86 7.15 0.06 -9.71
C ALA A 86 6.63 0.70 -8.43
N PRO A 87 5.77 1.72 -8.55
CA PRO A 87 5.46 2.61 -7.46
C PRO A 87 5.06 1.78 -6.23
N GLN A 88 5.76 2.01 -5.11
CA GLN A 88 5.37 1.48 -3.81
C GLN A 88 4.06 2.16 -3.43
N ASN A 89 2.97 1.60 -3.94
CA ASN A 89 1.65 2.17 -3.85
C ASN A 89 0.88 1.45 -2.75
N ASP A 90 1.17 1.87 -1.53
CA ASP A 90 0.41 1.50 -0.34
C ASP A 90 -1.07 1.90 -0.57
N ASN A 91 -1.93 0.90 -0.75
CA ASN A 91 -3.39 1.05 -0.91
C ASN A 91 -3.87 1.83 -2.15
N GLU A 92 -3.16 1.80 -3.28
CA GLU A 92 -3.70 2.41 -4.50
C GLU A 92 -4.96 1.70 -5.00
N LYS A 93 -5.99 2.50 -5.24
CA LYS A 93 -7.26 2.06 -5.82
C LYS A 93 -7.08 1.83 -7.33
N ILE A 94 -7.34 0.62 -7.79
CA ILE A 94 -7.19 0.22 -9.20
C ILE A 94 -8.51 0.44 -9.93
N ASN A 95 -8.45 1.01 -11.13
CA ASN A 95 -9.57 1.16 -12.06
C ASN A 95 -9.35 0.27 -13.30
N LEU A 96 -10.02 -0.88 -13.36
CA LEU A 96 -9.87 -1.86 -14.45
C LEU A 96 -10.25 -1.27 -15.81
N VAL A 97 -11.32 -0.47 -15.89
CA VAL A 97 -11.77 0.16 -17.14
C VAL A 97 -10.69 1.07 -17.74
N THR A 98 -9.97 1.81 -16.91
CA THR A 98 -8.85 2.65 -17.36
C THR A 98 -7.71 1.80 -17.90
N HIS A 99 -7.36 0.70 -17.24
CA HIS A 99 -6.31 -0.19 -17.72
C HIS A 99 -6.68 -0.92 -19.02
N LEU A 100 -7.95 -1.32 -19.17
CA LEU A 100 -8.45 -1.89 -20.41
C LEU A 100 -8.35 -0.90 -21.57
N LYS A 101 -8.74 0.37 -21.36
CA LYS A 101 -8.61 1.44 -22.37
C LYS A 101 -7.16 1.73 -22.76
N ASN A 102 -6.23 1.56 -21.82
CA ASN A 102 -4.80 1.69 -22.06
C ASN A 102 -4.17 0.44 -22.71
N GLY A 103 -4.99 -0.57 -23.07
CA GLY A 103 -4.57 -1.76 -23.79
C GLY A 103 -3.91 -2.83 -22.94
N PHE A 104 -4.07 -2.80 -21.61
CA PHE A 104 -3.63 -3.88 -20.72
C PHE A 104 -4.63 -5.04 -20.73
N ASN A 105 -4.14 -6.26 -20.84
CA ASN A 105 -4.94 -7.49 -20.88
C ASN A 105 -4.79 -8.32 -19.59
N LYS A 106 -3.82 -7.95 -18.74
CA LYS A 106 -3.55 -8.65 -17.49
C LYS A 106 -3.06 -7.66 -16.44
N ILE A 107 -3.61 -7.80 -15.23
CA ILE A 107 -3.10 -7.14 -14.02
C ILE A 107 -2.48 -8.21 -13.13
N CYS A 108 -1.23 -8.00 -12.73
CA CYS A 108 -0.56 -8.79 -11.71
C CYS A 108 -0.47 -7.96 -10.43
N ILE A 109 -0.80 -8.55 -9.29
CA ILE A 109 -0.73 -7.91 -7.98
C ILE A 109 0.11 -8.81 -7.08
N ASN A 110 1.29 -8.33 -6.71
CA ASN A 110 2.16 -9.03 -5.76
C ASN A 110 1.87 -8.53 -4.35
N ILE A 111 1.62 -9.45 -3.43
CA ILE A 111 1.41 -9.13 -2.02
C ILE A 111 2.76 -9.16 -1.31
N ASN A 112 3.37 -7.99 -1.14
CA ASN A 112 4.66 -7.86 -0.47
C ASN A 112 4.52 -8.04 1.05
N TYR A 113 3.42 -7.54 1.61
CA TYR A 113 3.16 -7.56 3.05
C TYR A 113 1.65 -7.62 3.34
N LEU A 114 1.27 -8.31 4.41
CA LEU A 114 -0.12 -8.50 4.80
C LEU A 114 -0.18 -8.70 6.33
N ASP A 115 -0.78 -7.77 7.07
CA ASP A 115 -0.85 -7.86 8.55
C ASP A 115 -1.46 -9.18 9.04
N GLU A 116 -2.50 -9.65 8.36
CA GLU A 116 -3.13 -10.95 8.59
C GLU A 116 -3.80 -11.45 7.31
N PRO A 117 -3.95 -12.78 7.11
CA PRO A 117 -4.59 -13.34 5.92
C PRO A 117 -5.98 -12.75 5.64
N VAL A 118 -6.19 -12.20 4.44
CA VAL A 118 -7.45 -11.55 4.04
C VAL A 118 -8.11 -12.34 2.92
N ARG A 119 -9.43 -12.51 2.98
CA ARG A 119 -10.17 -13.12 1.88
C ARG A 119 -10.01 -12.31 0.59
N ILE A 120 -9.73 -12.99 -0.53
CA ILE A 120 -9.46 -12.33 -1.81
C ILE A 120 -10.63 -11.45 -2.27
N ASP A 121 -11.87 -11.87 -2.06
CA ASP A 121 -13.06 -11.11 -2.45
C ASP A 121 -13.21 -9.80 -1.66
N LYS A 122 -12.81 -9.81 -0.38
CA LYS A 122 -12.75 -8.62 0.48
C LYS A 122 -11.58 -7.72 0.05
N LEU A 123 -10.41 -8.30 -0.19
CA LEU A 123 -9.21 -7.57 -0.58
C LEU A 123 -9.41 -6.82 -1.90
N LEU A 124 -9.85 -7.53 -2.95
CA LEU A 124 -10.08 -6.94 -4.25
C LEU A 124 -11.26 -5.97 -4.24
N GLY A 125 -12.32 -6.24 -3.47
CA GLY A 125 -13.50 -5.37 -3.40
C GLY A 125 -13.23 -4.02 -2.74
N ASN A 126 -12.22 -3.92 -1.89
CA ASN A 126 -11.81 -2.66 -1.29
C ASN A 126 -10.90 -1.84 -2.24
N GLN A 127 -10.18 -2.52 -3.14
CA GLN A 127 -9.09 -1.95 -3.92
C GLN A 127 -9.49 -1.67 -5.38
N LEU A 128 -10.42 -2.44 -5.94
CA LEU A 128 -10.96 -2.23 -7.29
C LEU A 128 -12.20 -1.34 -7.18
N ILE A 129 -12.11 -0.10 -7.68
CA ILE A 129 -13.16 0.91 -7.49
C ILE A 129 -14.34 0.79 -8.46
N ASP A 130 -14.09 0.14 -9.59
CA ASP A 130 -15.00 0.11 -10.73
C ASP A 130 -15.74 -1.23 -10.88
N ILE A 131 -15.44 -2.21 -10.02
CA ILE A 131 -16.17 -3.46 -9.96
C ILE A 131 -16.66 -3.78 -8.55
N SER A 132 -17.90 -4.26 -8.48
CA SER A 132 -18.52 -4.70 -7.23
C SER A 132 -17.95 -6.05 -6.78
N ARG A 133 -18.08 -6.35 -5.49
CA ARG A 133 -17.73 -7.66 -4.91
C ARG A 133 -18.47 -8.83 -5.59
N ASN A 134 -19.70 -8.61 -6.07
CA ASN A 134 -20.46 -9.63 -6.80
C ASN A 134 -19.86 -9.92 -8.18
N GLN A 135 -19.36 -8.89 -8.87
CA GLN A 135 -18.63 -9.05 -10.13
C GLN A 135 -17.30 -9.75 -9.91
N ILE A 136 -16.54 -9.39 -8.87
CA ILE A 136 -15.30 -10.10 -8.47
C ILE A 136 -15.58 -11.58 -8.23
N CYS A 137 -16.65 -11.90 -7.49
CA CYS A 137 -17.08 -13.28 -7.25
C CYS A 137 -17.40 -14.04 -8.55
N SER A 138 -17.90 -13.35 -9.58
CA SER A 138 -18.22 -13.95 -10.88
C SER A 138 -16.94 -14.17 -11.70
N LEU A 139 -16.04 -13.19 -11.72
CA LEU A 139 -14.73 -13.29 -12.39
C LEU A 139 -13.86 -14.43 -11.83
N ILE A 140 -13.91 -14.66 -10.51
CA ILE A 140 -13.24 -15.81 -9.88
C ILE A 140 -13.83 -17.14 -10.39
N LYS A 141 -15.16 -17.25 -10.45
CA LYS A 141 -15.85 -18.45 -10.97
C LYS A 141 -15.56 -18.71 -12.45
N GLU A 142 -15.44 -17.65 -13.24
CA GLU A 142 -15.08 -17.70 -14.65
C GLU A 142 -13.60 -18.02 -14.89
N GLY A 143 -12.77 -18.12 -13.84
CA GLY A 143 -11.34 -18.40 -13.96
C GLY A 143 -10.51 -17.21 -14.44
N LYS A 144 -11.08 -16.00 -14.44
CA LYS A 144 -10.39 -14.76 -14.82
C LYS A 144 -9.56 -14.15 -13.69
N ILE A 145 -9.71 -14.65 -12.47
CA ILE A 145 -8.88 -14.27 -11.32
C ILE A 145 -8.20 -15.52 -10.78
N LEU A 146 -6.87 -15.51 -10.77
CA LEU A 146 -6.03 -16.59 -10.26
C LEU A 146 -5.22 -16.10 -9.06
N LEU A 147 -4.95 -17.02 -8.12
CA LEU A 147 -4.02 -16.81 -7.02
C LEU A 147 -2.88 -17.82 -7.18
N ASN A 148 -1.64 -17.32 -7.28
CA ASN A 148 -0.46 -18.14 -7.52
C ASN A 148 -0.63 -19.09 -8.73
N LYS A 149 -1.25 -18.58 -9.81
CA LYS A 149 -1.59 -19.32 -11.06
C LYS A 149 -2.65 -20.41 -10.91
N ASN A 150 -3.30 -20.53 -9.76
CA ASN A 150 -4.36 -21.52 -9.53
C ASN A 150 -5.75 -20.88 -9.53
N THR A 151 -6.75 -21.63 -9.99
CA THR A 151 -8.15 -21.30 -9.80
C THR A 151 -8.51 -21.46 -8.33
N ILE A 152 -9.35 -20.57 -7.82
CA ILE A 152 -9.65 -20.48 -6.39
C ILE A 152 -11.13 -20.30 -6.13
N LYS A 153 -11.53 -20.43 -4.86
CA LYS A 153 -12.86 -20.06 -4.37
C LYS A 153 -12.84 -18.61 -3.88
N ASN A 154 -14.01 -17.97 -3.88
CA ASN A 154 -14.14 -16.56 -3.50
C ASN A 154 -13.69 -16.23 -2.07
N HIS A 155 -13.71 -17.22 -1.17
CA HIS A 155 -13.32 -17.08 0.23
C HIS A 155 -11.87 -17.51 0.51
N THR A 156 -11.08 -17.80 -0.53
CA THR A 156 -9.67 -18.13 -0.34
C THR A 156 -8.95 -16.95 0.32
N ALA A 157 -8.19 -17.24 1.38
CA ALA A 157 -7.36 -16.27 2.05
C ALA A 157 -6.07 -16.04 1.27
N VAL A 158 -5.77 -14.77 1.02
CA VAL A 158 -4.52 -14.27 0.45
C VAL A 158 -3.53 -14.09 1.59
N LYS A 159 -2.26 -14.44 1.35
CA LYS A 159 -1.15 -14.35 2.29
C LYS A 159 -0.02 -13.49 1.73
N GLU A 160 0.95 -13.18 2.58
CA GLU A 160 2.20 -12.59 2.14
C GLU A 160 2.87 -13.46 1.07
N LYS A 161 3.48 -12.79 0.09
CA LYS A 161 4.16 -13.36 -1.08
C LYS A 161 3.24 -14.05 -2.09
N ASP A 162 1.93 -13.99 -1.89
CA ASP A 162 1.00 -14.42 -2.93
C ASP A 162 0.99 -13.44 -4.11
N THR A 163 0.72 -13.96 -5.30
CA THR A 163 0.48 -13.18 -6.51
C THR A 163 -0.95 -13.40 -7.00
N ILE A 164 -1.69 -12.33 -7.17
CA ILE A 164 -3.02 -12.33 -7.78
C ILE A 164 -2.88 -11.94 -9.25
N GLU A 165 -3.50 -12.70 -10.14
CA GLU A 165 -3.55 -12.41 -11.57
C GLU A 165 -4.99 -12.18 -12.00
N ILE A 166 -5.27 -11.04 -12.63
CA ILE A 166 -6.59 -10.67 -13.13
C ILE A 166 -6.49 -10.51 -14.65
N PHE A 167 -7.26 -11.30 -15.39
CA PHE A 167 -7.38 -11.21 -16.84
C PHE A 167 -8.56 -10.30 -17.20
N ILE A 168 -8.30 -9.30 -18.03
CA ILE A 168 -9.28 -8.29 -18.47
C ILE A 168 -9.50 -8.41 -19.97
#